data_AF-A0A9X8VMC9-F1
#
_entry.id   AF-A0A9X8VMC9-F1
#
_cell.length_a   1.000
_cell.length_b   1.000
_cell.length_c   1.000
_cell.angle_alpha   90.00
_cell.angle_beta   90.00
_cell.angle_gamma   90.00
#
_symmetry.space_group_name_H-M   'P 1'
#
loop_
_entity.id
_entity.type
_entity.pdbx_description
1 polymer ?
#
loop_
_entity_poly.entity_id
_entity_poly.type
_entity_poly.pdbx_seq_one_letter_code
_entity_poly.pdbx_strand_id
1 'polypeptide(L)'
;DITPIYLEDQQQQPAAVGAVVMLKSTARMGRQLQNLSVNDDTEFDHIVAVSAKMRHVLEQARKLAMLDAPLLIVGDTGTGKDILARACHLRSPRGKQPFLALNCAALPD
;
A
#
# COMPACT_ATOMS: atom_id res chain seq x y z
N ASP A 1 17.92 14.98 8.66
CA ASP A 1 17.25 15.90 9.60
C ASP A 1 18.12 17.12 9.80
N ILE A 2 17.54 18.32 9.83
CA ILE A 2 18.26 19.60 10.00
C ILE A 2 17.79 20.24 11.30
N THR A 3 18.72 20.52 12.20
CA THR A 3 18.44 21.15 13.50
C THR A 3 19.17 22.49 13.58
N PRO A 4 18.47 23.63 13.65
CA PRO A 4 19.10 24.95 13.74
C PRO A 4 19.79 25.14 15.11
N ILE A 5 20.91 25.86 15.11
CA ILE A 5 21.65 26.29 16.30
C ILE A 5 21.39 27.80 16.48
N TYR A 6 20.87 28.17 17.64
CA TYR A 6 20.63 29.56 18.02
C TYR A 6 21.70 30.02 19.02
N LEU A 7 22.15 31.27 18.88
CA LEU A 7 22.91 32.00 19.90
C LEU A 7 22.14 33.25 20.29
N GLU A 8 22.24 33.65 21.55
CA GLU A 8 21.67 34.92 22.02
C GLU A 8 22.57 36.07 21.55
N ASP A 9 22.00 37.01 20.80
CA ASP A 9 22.70 38.23 20.40
C ASP A 9 22.83 39.20 21.60
N GLN A 10 23.60 40.29 21.47
CA GLN A 10 23.79 41.31 22.52
C GLN A 10 22.48 41.95 23.02
N GLN A 11 21.37 41.74 22.31
CA GLN A 11 20.01 42.15 22.68
C GLN A 11 19.15 41.01 23.27
N GLN A 12 19.74 39.87 23.66
CA GLN A 12 19.05 38.68 24.21
C GLN A 12 17.98 38.08 23.28
N GLN A 13 18.11 38.27 21.97
CA GLN A 13 17.24 37.64 20.98
C GLN A 13 17.93 36.42 20.36
N PRO A 14 17.23 35.28 20.20
CA PRO A 14 17.80 34.09 19.60
C PRO A 14 18.03 34.33 18.10
N ALA A 15 19.30 34.45 17.71
CA ALA A 15 19.74 34.52 16.33
C ALA A 15 20.20 33.14 15.86
N ALA A 16 19.65 32.64 14.74
CA ALA A 16 20.12 31.40 14.14
C ALA A 16 21.52 31.61 13.53
N VAL A 17 22.54 31.02 14.14
CA VAL A 17 23.94 31.18 13.73
C VAL A 17 24.46 30.01 12.90
N GLY A 18 23.72 28.91 12.84
CA GLY A 18 24.10 27.74 12.06
C GLY A 18 23.06 26.63 12.12
N ALA A 19 23.40 25.46 11.54
CA ALA A 19 22.55 24.28 11.60
C ALA A 19 23.40 23.00 11.63
N VAL A 20 22.94 22.01 12.39
CA VAL A 20 23.45 20.64 12.33
C VAL A 20 22.65 19.87 11.29
N VAL A 21 23.33 19.29 10.30
CA VAL A 21 22.71 18.40 9.32
C VAL A 21 23.07 16.96 9.67
N MET A 22 22.08 16.17 10.09
CA MET A 22 22.25 14.73 10.24
C MET A 22 21.98 14.02 8.92
N LEU A 23 23.04 13.49 8.32
CA LEU A 23 23.00 12.60 7.17
C LEU A 23 22.76 11.17 7.66
N LYS A 24 21.53 10.67 7.47
CA LYS A 24 21.23 9.25 7.73
C LYS A 24 21.82 8.43 6.59
N SER A 25 22.76 7.56 6.90
CA SER A 25 23.41 6.66 5.92
C SER A 25 22.37 5.81 5.21
N THR A 26 22.36 5.87 3.87
CA THR A 26 21.49 5.04 3.01
C THR A 26 21.82 3.55 3.12
N ALA A 27 23.00 3.18 3.63
CA ALA A 27 23.41 1.79 3.77
C ALA A 27 22.54 0.98 4.75
N ARG A 28 21.84 1.65 5.69
CA ARG A 28 20.83 1.01 6.55
C ARG A 28 19.41 1.17 6.04
N MET A 29 19.15 2.12 5.14
CA MET A 29 17.85 2.34 4.50
C MET A 29 17.62 1.53 3.24
N GLY A 30 18.66 0.97 2.60
CA GLY A 30 18.53 0.19 1.37
C GLY A 30 17.52 -0.96 1.47
N ARG A 31 17.36 -1.59 2.66
CA ARG A 31 16.35 -2.63 2.89
C ARG A 31 14.99 -2.10 3.38
N GLN A 32 14.96 -0.89 3.95
CA GLN A 32 13.76 -0.36 4.61
C GLN A 32 12.95 0.56 3.67
N LEU A 33 13.60 1.21 2.69
CA LEU A 33 12.93 1.96 1.63
C LEU A 33 12.44 1.04 0.49
N GLN A 34 13.09 -0.11 0.25
CA GLN A 34 12.59 -1.12 -0.70
C GLN A 34 11.26 -1.75 -0.23
N ASN A 35 10.97 -1.65 1.08
CA ASN A 35 9.76 -2.18 1.70
C ASN A 35 8.75 -1.10 2.12
N LEU A 36 8.93 0.16 1.70
CA LEU A 36 7.79 1.05 1.53
C LEU A 36 7.01 0.55 0.31
N SER A 37 6.38 -0.62 0.47
CA SER A 37 5.40 -1.13 -0.47
C SER A 37 4.28 -0.12 -0.45
N VAL A 38 4.32 0.83 -1.39
CA VAL A 38 3.14 1.59 -1.75
C VAL A 38 2.17 0.54 -2.25
N ASN A 39 1.17 0.23 -1.44
CA ASN A 39 0.10 -0.67 -1.82
C ASN A 39 -0.56 -0.08 -3.07
N ASP A 40 -0.52 -0.81 -4.17
CA ASP A 40 -1.10 -0.37 -5.42
C ASP A 40 -2.62 -0.62 -5.37
N ASP A 41 -3.35 0.47 -5.09
CA ASP A 41 -4.81 0.48 -4.96
C ASP A 41 -5.52 0.84 -6.28
N THR A 42 -4.80 0.97 -7.41
CA THR A 42 -5.39 1.41 -8.68
C THR A 42 -6.59 0.57 -9.11
N GLU A 43 -6.49 -0.76 -9.04
CA GLU A 43 -7.60 -1.67 -9.36
C GLU A 43 -8.74 -1.61 -8.32
N PHE A 44 -8.44 -1.31 -7.06
CA PHE A 44 -9.50 -1.09 -6.06
C PHE A 44 -10.28 0.20 -6.34
N ASP A 45 -9.61 1.24 -6.84
CA ASP A 45 -10.21 2.53 -7.15
C ASP A 45 -11.10 2.48 -8.40
N HIS A 46 -10.92 1.49 -9.27
CA HIS A 46 -11.82 1.22 -10.39
C HIS A 46 -13.15 0.55 -9.97
N ILE A 47 -13.27 0.06 -8.73
CA ILE A 47 -14.49 -0.60 -8.24
C ILE A 47 -15.44 0.44 -7.63
N VAL A 48 -16.58 0.68 -8.29
CA VAL A 48 -17.62 1.59 -7.79
C VAL A 48 -18.45 0.92 -6.69
N ALA A 49 -18.25 1.33 -5.44
CA ALA A 49 -18.99 0.82 -4.28
C ALA A 49 -19.95 1.88 -3.68
N VAL A 50 -21.22 1.81 -4.06
CA VAL A 50 -22.26 2.74 -3.58
C VAL A 50 -22.85 2.30 -2.23
N SER A 51 -23.14 1.02 -2.06
CA SER A 51 -23.78 0.50 -0.85
C SER A 51 -22.79 0.35 0.31
N ALA A 52 -23.27 0.55 1.55
CA ALA A 52 -22.44 0.35 2.74
C ALA A 52 -21.86 -1.08 2.83
N LYS A 53 -22.64 -2.09 2.41
CA LYS A 53 -22.18 -3.48 2.36
C LYS A 53 -21.00 -3.65 1.41
N MET A 54 -21.06 -3.09 0.20
CA MET A 54 -19.98 -3.23 -0.77
C MET A 54 -18.72 -2.46 -0.33
N ARG A 55 -18.88 -1.28 0.28
CA ARG A 55 -17.75 -0.55 0.87
C ARG A 55 -17.04 -1.38 1.94
N HIS A 56 -17.79 -2.06 2.80
CA HIS A 56 -17.22 -2.95 3.80
C HIS A 56 -16.47 -4.13 3.18
N VAL A 57 -17.02 -4.75 2.12
CA VAL A 57 -16.32 -5.80 1.36
C VAL A 57 -14.99 -5.29 0.81
N LEU A 58 -14.95 -4.10 0.23
CA LEU A 58 -13.70 -3.51 -0.27
C LEU A 58 -12.68 -3.25 0.85
N GLU A 59 -13.13 -2.74 2.00
CA GLU A 59 -12.24 -2.56 3.17
C GLU A 59 -11.67 -3.89 3.67
N GLN A 60 -12.47 -4.95 3.73
CA GLN A 60 -12.01 -6.28 4.11
C GLN A 60 -11.03 -6.84 3.07
N ALA A 61 -11.36 -6.77 1.79
CA ALA A 61 -10.52 -7.23 0.70
C ALA A 61 -9.15 -6.54 0.72
N ARG A 62 -9.11 -5.23 0.92
CA ARG A 62 -7.88 -4.45 1.08
C ARG A 62 -6.97 -4.96 2.21
N LYS A 63 -7.55 -5.36 3.34
CA LYS A 63 -6.80 -5.92 4.48
C LYS A 63 -6.31 -7.33 4.19
N LEU A 64 -7.21 -8.18 3.66
CA LEU A 64 -6.91 -9.58 3.37
C LEU A 64 -5.87 -9.74 2.25
N ALA A 65 -5.86 -8.83 1.27
CA ALA A 65 -4.86 -8.81 0.19
C ALA A 65 -3.40 -8.74 0.68
N MET A 66 -3.17 -8.21 1.88
CA MET A 66 -1.82 -8.12 2.46
C MET A 66 -1.37 -9.39 3.17
N LEU A 67 -2.27 -10.36 3.38
CA LEU A 67 -1.96 -11.59 4.07
C LEU A 67 -1.37 -12.62 3.11
N ASP A 68 -0.39 -13.37 3.59
CA ASP A 68 0.14 -14.53 2.86
C ASP A 68 -0.73 -15.78 3.12
N ALA A 69 -1.98 -15.72 2.69
CA ALA A 69 -2.97 -16.78 2.88
C ALA A 69 -3.91 -16.91 1.66
N PRO A 70 -4.52 -18.08 1.43
CA PRO A 70 -5.55 -18.24 0.41
C PRO A 70 -6.79 -17.38 0.71
N LEU A 71 -7.35 -16.73 -0.32
CA LEU A 71 -8.61 -15.99 -0.24
C LEU A 71 -9.71 -16.75 -1.00
N LEU A 72 -10.88 -16.87 -0.39
CA LEU A 72 -12.11 -17.35 -1.04
C LEU A 72 -13.08 -16.18 -1.23
N ILE A 73 -13.45 -15.91 -2.48
CA ILE A 73 -14.42 -14.86 -2.84
C ILE A 73 -15.70 -15.53 -3.27
N VAL A 74 -16.80 -15.26 -2.56
CA VAL A 74 -18.11 -15.87 -2.80
C VAL A 74 -19.11 -14.80 -3.23
N GLY A 75 -20.00 -15.16 -4.16
CA GLY A 75 -21.09 -14.31 -4.62
C GLY A 75 -21.66 -14.83 -5.93
N ASP A 76 -22.83 -14.30 -6.30
CA ASP A 76 -23.55 -14.72 -7.51
C ASP A 76 -22.78 -14.37 -8.80
N THR A 77 -23.19 -14.97 -9.92
CA THR A 77 -22.65 -14.65 -11.24
C THR A 77 -22.84 -13.16 -11.55
N GLY A 78 -21.80 -12.52 -12.10
CA GLY A 78 -21.85 -11.09 -12.47
C GLY A 78 -21.60 -10.09 -11.33
N THR A 79 -21.31 -10.54 -10.11
CA THR A 79 -21.03 -9.64 -8.95
C THR A 79 -19.60 -9.06 -8.92
N GLY A 80 -18.80 -9.27 -9.98
CA GLY A 80 -17.47 -8.67 -10.11
C GLY A 80 -16.35 -9.38 -9.32
N LYS A 81 -16.50 -10.66 -8.99
CA LYS A 81 -15.51 -11.47 -8.24
C LYS A 81 -14.11 -11.47 -8.88
N ASP A 82 -14.04 -11.53 -10.21
CA ASP A 82 -12.77 -11.56 -10.94
C ASP A 82 -12.01 -10.23 -10.85
N ILE A 83 -12.75 -9.12 -10.88
CA ILE A 83 -12.19 -7.77 -10.70
C ILE A 83 -11.67 -7.61 -9.27
N LEU A 84 -12.45 -8.06 -8.28
CA LEU A 84 -12.01 -8.04 -6.88
C LEU A 84 -10.77 -8.91 -6.64
N ALA A 85 -10.68 -10.08 -7.28
CA ALA A 85 -9.50 -10.95 -7.20
C ALA A 85 -8.25 -10.27 -7.80
N ARG A 86 -8.39 -9.59 -8.93
CA ARG A 86 -7.31 -8.82 -9.56
C ARG A 86 -6.86 -7.65 -8.69
N ALA A 87 -7.80 -6.92 -8.08
CA ALA A 87 -7.49 -5.84 -7.16
C ALA A 87 -6.73 -6.34 -5.92
N CYS A 88 -7.17 -7.47 -5.33
CA CYS A 88 -6.46 -8.12 -4.24
C CYS A 88 -5.04 -8.54 -4.64
N HIS A 89 -4.84 -9.10 -5.84
CA HIS A 89 -3.52 -9.47 -6.33
C HIS A 89 -2.61 -8.24 -6.43
N LEU A 90 -3.06 -7.19 -7.11
CA LEU A 90 -2.26 -5.99 -7.36
C LEU A 90 -1.80 -5.30 -6.07
N ARG A 91 -2.68 -5.26 -5.06
CA ARG A 91 -2.36 -4.69 -3.74
C ARG A 91 -1.39 -5.54 -2.93
N SER A 92 -1.38 -6.87 -3.13
CA SER A 92 -0.61 -7.81 -2.31
C SER A 92 0.90 -7.63 -2.46
N PRO A 93 1.73 -8.21 -1.56
CA PRO A 93 3.19 -8.30 -1.76
C PRO A 93 3.60 -8.98 -3.08
N ARG A 94 2.67 -9.72 -3.71
CA ARG A 94 2.86 -10.43 -4.97
C ARG A 94 2.32 -9.65 -6.17
N GLY A 95 1.86 -8.41 -6.02
CA GLY A 95 1.20 -7.65 -7.09
C GLY A 95 2.04 -7.39 -8.33
N LYS A 96 3.37 -7.42 -8.21
CA LYS A 96 4.31 -7.32 -9.35
C LYS A 96 4.56 -8.65 -10.07
N GLN A 97 4.07 -9.76 -9.51
CA GLN A 97 4.20 -11.09 -10.11
C GLN A 97 3.04 -11.35 -11.10
N PRO A 98 3.20 -12.29 -12.04
CA PRO A 98 2.13 -12.65 -12.97
C PRO A 98 0.85 -13.09 -12.24
N PHE A 99 -0.31 -12.66 -12.76
CA PHE A 99 -1.62 -13.09 -12.30
C PHE A 99 -2.23 -14.05 -13.32
N LEU A 100 -2.36 -15.32 -12.95
CA LEU A 100 -2.99 -16.35 -13.78
C LEU A 100 -4.44 -16.55 -13.33
N ALA A 101 -5.38 -16.14 -14.18
CA ALA A 101 -6.80 -16.43 -14.00
C ALA A 101 -7.16 -17.75 -14.70
N LEU A 102 -7.73 -18.69 -13.96
CA LEU A 102 -8.19 -19.97 -14.48
C LEU A 102 -9.69 -20.13 -14.24
N ASN A 103 -10.43 -20.46 -15.30
CA ASN A 103 -11.81 -20.88 -15.19
C ASN A 103 -11.86 -22.41 -15.09
N CYS A 104 -12.07 -22.93 -13.88
CA CYS A 104 -12.11 -24.37 -13.64
C CYS A 104 -13.21 -25.09 -14.43
N ALA A 105 -14.30 -24.40 -14.80
CA ALA A 105 -15.37 -25.00 -15.59
C ALA A 105 -14.98 -25.28 -17.05
N ALA A 106 -13.84 -24.73 -17.51
CA ALA A 106 -13.31 -24.94 -18.86
C ALA A 106 -12.17 -25.98 -18.90
N LEU A 107 -11.79 -26.56 -17.76
CA LEU A 107 -10.75 -27.59 -17.70
C LEU A 107 -11.36 -28.97 -18.02
N PRO A 108 -10.71 -29.78 -18.88
CA PRO A 108 -11.09 -31.17 -19.09
C PRO A 108 -10.79 -32.03 -17.85
N ASP A 109 -11.55 -33.11 -17.66
CA ASP A 109 -11.35 -34.12 -16.61
C ASP A 109 -10.01 -34.87 -16.74
#